data_AF-A0A225URP1-F1
#
_entry.id   AF-A0A225URP1-F1
#
_cell.length_a   1.000
_cell.length_b   1.000
_cell.length_c   1.000
_cell.angle_alpha   90.00
_cell.angle_beta   90.00
_cell.angle_gamma   90.00
#
_symmetry.space_group_name_H-M   'P 1'
#
loop_
_entity.id
_entity.type
_entity.pdbx_description
1 polymer ?
#
loop_
_entity_poly.entity_id
_entity_poly.type
_entity_poly.pdbx_seq_one_letter_code
_entity_poly.pdbx_strand_id
1 'polypeptide(L)' 'MTSRDCRRVVRVTRQSTLSLLKLKTQLELIVSTRYVRRFLTSTELFKYVKINKAPKLTAAHHQARVERAEAHHD' A
#
# COMPACT_ATOMS: atom_id res chain seq x y z
N MET A 1 -1.88 -20.56 7.12
CA MET A 1 -1.83 -20.34 5.67
C MET A 1 -1.33 -21.61 5.01
N THR A 2 -1.91 -22.02 3.89
CA THR A 2 -1.41 -23.17 3.14
C THR A 2 -0.14 -22.79 2.36
N SER A 3 0.65 -23.78 1.95
CA SER A 3 1.81 -23.58 1.06
C SER A 3 1.43 -22.85 -0.24
N ARG A 4 0.21 -23.10 -0.76
CA ARG A 4 -0.35 -22.42 -1.93
C ARG A 4 -0.57 -20.93 -1.66
N ASP A 5 -1.14 -20.59 -0.50
CA ASP A 5 -1.39 -19.18 -0.13
C ASP A 5 -0.07 -18.42 0.02
N CYS A 6 0.93 -19.02 0.66
CA CYS A 6 2.25 -18.42 0.80
C CYS A 6 2.86 -18.06 -0.57
N ARG A 7 2.80 -18.99 -1.54
CA ARG A 7 3.26 -18.72 -2.91
C ARG A 7 2.47 -17.62 -3.61
N ARG A 8 1.14 -17.60 -3.45
CA ARG A 8 0.28 -16.56 -4.04
C ARG A 8 0.61 -15.17 -3.46
N VAL A 9 0.76 -15.08 -2.13
CA VAL A 9 1.15 -13.85 -1.44
C VAL A 9 2.45 -13.31 -2.00
N VAL A 10 3.51 -14.12 -2.06
CA VAL A 10 4.82 -13.69 -2.57
C VAL A 10 4.75 -13.25 -4.04
N ARG A 11 3.98 -13.97 -4.87
CA ARG A 11 3.83 -13.63 -6.29
C ARG A 11 3.17 -12.26 -6.48
N VAL A 12 2.07 -12.01 -5.77
CA VAL A 12 1.32 -10.75 -5.88
C VAL A 12 2.11 -9.57 -5.31
N THR A 13 2.77 -9.74 -4.16
CA THR A 13 3.60 -8.66 -3.57
C THR A 13 4.80 -8.30 -4.43
N ARG A 14 5.37 -9.24 -5.21
CA ARG A 14 6.45 -8.92 -6.14
C ARG A 14 6.02 -8.06 -7.33
N GLN A 15 4.78 -8.18 -7.76
CA GLN A 15 4.26 -7.50 -8.93
C GLN A 15 3.59 -6.15 -8.59
N SER A 16 3.32 -5.86 -7.32
CA SER A 16 2.50 -4.72 -6.93
C SER A 16 2.78 -4.21 -5.51
N THR A 17 2.65 -2.90 -5.33
CA THR A 17 2.67 -2.23 -4.02
C THR A 17 1.24 -2.16 -3.45
N LEU A 18 0.81 -3.28 -2.85
CA LEU A 18 -0.49 -3.36 -2.18
C LEU A 18 -0.37 -3.19 -0.67
N SER A 19 -1.39 -2.60 -0.06
CA SER A 19 -1.53 -2.63 1.39
C SER A 19 -1.87 -4.05 1.85
N LEU A 20 -1.48 -4.40 3.08
CA LEU A 20 -1.77 -5.74 3.64
C LEU A 20 -3.27 -6.05 3.68
N LEU A 21 -4.11 -5.03 3.87
CA LEU A 21 -5.56 -5.19 3.86
C LEU A 21 -6.05 -5.55 2.45
N LYS A 22 -5.64 -4.77 1.43
CA LYS A 22 -5.97 -5.06 0.03
C LYS A 22 -5.49 -6.44 -0.39
N LEU A 23 -4.27 -6.80 0.01
CA LEU A 23 -3.69 -8.11 -0.30
C LEU A 23 -4.46 -9.26 0.35
N LYS A 24 -4.88 -9.10 1.60
CA LYS A 24 -5.74 -10.08 2.30
C LYS A 24 -7.08 -10.24 1.56
N THR A 25 -7.74 -9.14 1.23
CA THR A 25 -9.04 -9.15 0.54
C THR A 25 -8.93 -9.77 -0.85
N GLN A 26 -7.94 -9.36 -1.65
CA GLN A 26 -7.75 -9.86 -3.02
C GLN A 26 -7.42 -11.35 -3.07
N LEU A 27 -6.72 -11.87 -2.06
CA LEU A 27 -6.35 -13.28 -1.97
C LEU A 27 -7.31 -14.10 -1.11
N GLU A 28 -8.38 -13.48 -0.59
CA GLU A 28 -9.40 -14.08 0.27
C GLU A 28 -8.80 -14.83 1.46
N LEU A 29 -7.74 -14.29 2.06
CA LEU A 29 -7.01 -14.97 3.11
C LEU A 29 -7.77 -14.90 4.44
N ILE A 30 -8.08 -16.06 5.02
CA ILE A 30 -8.72 -16.20 6.34
C ILE A 30 -7.66 -16.10 7.47
N VAL A 31 -6.79 -15.10 7.39
CA VAL A 31 -5.80 -14.82 8.44
C VAL A 31 -5.74 -13.33 8.75
N SER A 32 -5.14 -12.98 9.88
CA SER A 32 -4.93 -11.58 10.25
C SER A 32 -3.88 -10.93 9.34
N THR A 33 -4.01 -9.62 9.10
CA THR A 33 -2.99 -8.83 8.39
C THR A 33 -1.64 -8.86 9.10
N ARG A 34 -1.65 -8.98 10.44
CA ARG A 34 -0.45 -9.19 11.26
C ARG A 34 0.27 -10.48 10.87
N TYR A 35 -0.46 -11.57 10.64
CA TYR A 35 0.13 -12.84 10.22
C TYR A 35 0.79 -12.72 8.85
N VAL A 36 0.10 -12.10 7.88
CA VAL A 36 0.65 -11.84 6.53
C VAL A 36 1.92 -10.99 6.61
N ARG A 37 1.95 -9.97 7.46
CA ARG A 37 3.15 -9.16 7.70
C ARG A 37 4.31 -10.01 8.21
N ARG A 38 4.08 -10.83 9.24
CA ARG A 38 5.11 -11.71 9.82
C ARG A 38 5.67 -12.67 8.77
N PHE A 39 4.79 -13.27 7.96
CA PHE A 39 5.19 -14.14 6.86
C PHE A 39 6.06 -13.40 5.83
N LEU A 40 5.64 -12.22 5.35
CA LEU A 40 6.43 -11.45 4.40
C LEU A 40 7.80 -11.07 4.96
N THR A 41 7.87 -10.66 6.24
CA THR A 41 9.15 -10.37 6.89
C THR A 41 10.03 -11.60 7.08
N SER A 42 9.46 -12.79 7.29
CA SER A 42 10.26 -14.01 7.47
C SER A 42 10.83 -14.57 6.17
N THR A 43 10.35 -14.12 5.02
CA THR A 43 10.88 -14.57 3.73
C THR A 43 12.20 -13.91 3.33
N GLU A 44 12.60 -12.82 4.00
CA GLU A 44 13.76 -11.97 3.66
C GLU A 44 13.73 -11.36 2.24
N LEU A 45 12.72 -11.68 1.43
CA LEU A 45 12.51 -11.18 0.07
C LEU A 45 12.03 -9.73 0.04
N PHE A 46 11.49 -9.22 1.14
CA PHE A 46 10.86 -7.91 1.21
C PHE A 46 11.47 -7.10 2.34
N LYS A 47 11.94 -5.88 2.02
CA LYS A 47 12.37 -4.89 3.00
C LYS A 47 11.24 -3.92 3.28
N TYR A 48 10.98 -3.65 4.55
CA TYR A 48 10.06 -2.58 4.93
C TYR A 48 10.68 -1.24 4.56
N VAL A 49 10.00 -0.50 3.67
CA VAL A 49 10.35 0.88 3.34
C VAL A 49 9.33 1.80 4.00
N LYS A 50 9.79 2.66 4.89
CA LYS A 50 8.94 3.68 5.52
C LYS A 50 8.48 4.66 4.45
N ILE A 51 7.18 4.87 4.35
CA ILE A 51 6.61 5.86 3.43
C ILE A 51 7.02 7.25 3.92
N ASN A 52 7.73 8.00 3.08
CA ASN A 52 7.99 9.41 3.32
C ASN A 52 6.65 10.15 3.29
N LYS A 53 6.23 10.68 4.44
CA LYS A 53 5.03 11.51 4.48
C LYS A 53 5.32 12.77 3.68
N ALA A 54 4.47 13.06 2.70
CA ALA A 54 4.51 14.35 2.03
C ALA A 54 4.35 15.45 3.09
N PRO A 55 5.04 16.61 2.94
CA PRO A 55 4.83 17.74 3.81
C PRO A 55 3.35 18.13 3.81
N LYS A 56 2.85 18.56 4.97
CA LYS A 56 1.47 19.03 5.07
C LYS A 56 1.30 20.23 4.14
N LEU A 57 0.17 20.28 3.45
CA LEU A 57 -0.19 21.46 2.66
C LEU A 57 -0.40 22.63 3.62
N THR A 58 0.21 23.77 3.29
CA THR A 58 -0.05 25.03 3.97
C THR A 58 -1.31 25.64 3.39
N ALA A 59 -1.90 26.63 4.07
CA ALA A 59 -3.04 27.38 3.53
C ALA A 59 -2.75 27.94 2.13
N ALA A 60 -1.53 28.44 1.89
CA ALA A 60 -1.09 28.93 0.59
C ALA A 60 -1.14 27.84 -0.50
N HIS A 61 -0.73 26.61 -0.21
CA HIS A 61 -0.83 25.50 -1.15
C HIS A 61 -2.28 25.12 -1.47
N HIS A 62 -3.20 25.27 -0.51
CA HIS A 62 -4.62 25.02 -0.74
C HIS A 62 -5.22 26.09 -1.66
N GLN A 63 -4.92 27.36 -1.40
CA GLN A 63 -5.41 28.46 -2.20
C GLN A 63 -4.92 28.37 -3.66
N ALA A 64 -3.62 28.13 -3.87
CA ALA A 64 -3.07 27.94 -5.22
C ALA A 64 -3.66 26.74 -5.97
N ARG A 65 -4.15 25.71 -5.26
CA ARG A 65 -4.86 24.58 -5.89
C ARG A 65 -6.27 24.94 -6.32
N VAL A 66 -6.96 25.78 -5.55
CA VAL A 66 -8.30 26.29 -5.90
C VAL A 66 -8.19 27.21 -7.11
N GLU A 67 -7.31 28.20 -7.08
CA GLU A 67 -7.08 29.14 -8.18
C GLU A 67 -6.70 28.41 -9.48
N ARG A 68 -5.87 27.37 -9.39
CA ARG A 68 -5.53 26.52 -10.54
C ARG A 68 -6.73 25.71 -11.05
N ALA A 69 -7.58 25.21 -10.16
CA ALA A 69 -8.76 24.44 -10.56
C ALA A 69 -9.78 25.33 -11.27
N GLU A 70 -9.96 26.56 -10.79
CA GLU A 70 -10.83 27.58 -11.40
C GLU A 70 -10.30 28.04 -12.76
N ALA A 71 -8.99 28.30 -12.88
CA ALA A 71 -8.36 28.73 -14.13
C ALA A 71 -8.33 27.67 -15.26
N HIS A 72 -8.59 26.40 -14.95
CA HIS A 72 -8.65 25.31 -15.92
C HIS A 72 -10.09 24.79 -16.15
N HIS A 73 -11.10 25.46 -15.60
CA HIS A 73 -12.50 25.08 -15.74
C HIS A 73 -13.28 25.86 -16.82
N ASP A 74 -12.58 26.61 -17.68
CA ASP A 74 -13.08 27.21 -18.93
C ASP A 74 -12.86 26.29 -20.14
#